data_AF-A0A2M7FT59-F1
#
_entry.id   AF-A0A2M7FT59-F1
#
_cell.length_a   1.000
_cell.length_b   1.000
_cell.length_c   1.000
_cell.angle_alpha   90.00
_cell.angle_beta   90.00
_cell.angle_gamma   90.00
#
_symmetry.space_group_name_H-M   'P 1'
#
loop_
_entity.id
_entity.type
_entity.pdbx_description
1 polymer ?
#
loop_
_entity_poly.entity_id
_entity_poly.type
_entity_poly.pdbx_seq_one_letter_code
_entity_poly.pdbx_strand_id
1 'polypeptide(L)' 'VTESPKSSGTKITVKFAADSGKDVYIVPGPINDPTYEGSTELMREGCIPVAKVEDIINT' A
#
# COMPACT_ATOMS: atom_id res chain seq x y z
N VAL A 1 -2.65 -0.22 -3.74
CA VAL A 1 -1.75 0.95 -3.88
C VAL A 1 -0.54 0.52 -4.69
N THR A 2 -0.23 1.20 -5.78
CA THR A 2 0.94 0.86 -6.63
C THR A 2 2.19 1.64 -6.23
N GLU A 3 2.02 2.93 -5.95
CA GLU A 3 3.09 3.85 -5.54
C GLU A 3 2.53 4.80 -4.47
N SER A 4 3.38 5.24 -3.54
CA SER A 4 2.99 6.19 -2.51
C SER A 4 4.20 7.02 -2.06
N PRO A 5 4.34 8.26 -2.56
CA PRO A 5 5.30 9.21 -2.03
C PRO A 5 5.00 9.54 -0.56
N LYS A 6 6.01 10.01 0.18
CA LYS A 6 5.88 10.36 1.60
C LYS A 6 4.71 11.31 1.92
N SER A 7 4.49 12.32 1.07
CA SER A 7 3.41 13.32 1.21
C SER A 7 2.20 13.01 0.33
N SER A 8 1.86 11.73 0.15
CA SER A 8 0.73 11.33 -0.70
C SER A 8 -0.63 11.43 -0.01
N GLY A 9 -1.65 11.87 -0.74
CA GLY A 9 -3.06 11.73 -0.35
C GLY A 9 -3.55 10.28 -0.27
N THR A 10 -2.74 9.31 -0.74
CA THR A 10 -3.04 7.87 -0.68
C THR A 10 -3.46 7.41 0.71
N LYS A 11 -2.86 7.95 1.78
CA LYS A 11 -3.19 7.57 3.17
C LYS A 11 -4.66 7.77 3.52
N ILE A 12 -5.31 8.79 2.96
CA ILE A 12 -6.74 9.06 3.20
C ILE A 12 -7.58 7.91 2.62
N THR A 13 -7.29 7.51 1.38
CA THR A 13 -7.98 6.40 0.71
C THR A 13 -7.71 5.06 1.40
N VAL A 14 -6.46 4.82 1.82
CA VAL A 14 -6.08 3.61 2.56
C VAL A 14 -6.85 3.53 3.88
N LYS A 15 -6.84 4.61 4.65
CA LYS A 15 -7.58 4.67 5.91
C LYS A 15 -9.07 4.44 5.70
N PHE A 16 -9.68 5.09 4.71
CA PHE A 16 -11.09 4.89 4.39
C PHE A 16 -11.42 3.43 4.03
N ALA A 17 -10.55 2.77 3.26
CA ALA A 17 -10.69 1.36 2.92
C ALA A 17 -10.57 0.45 4.16
N ALA A 18 -9.56 0.68 5.01
CA ALA A 18 -9.34 -0.05 6.24
C ALA A 18 -10.51 0.12 7.24
N ASP A 19 -11.00 1.35 7.42
CA ASP A 19 -12.17 1.66 8.26
C ASP A 19 -13.46 0.99 7.74
N SER A 20 -13.52 0.69 6.44
CA SER A 20 -14.62 -0.05 5.79
C SER A 20 -14.44 -1.58 5.86
N GLY A 21 -13.43 -2.07 6.59
CA GLY A 21 -13.11 -3.49 6.68
C GLY A 21 -12.61 -4.09 5.36
N LYS A 22 -11.99 -3.28 4.48
CA LYS A 22 -11.38 -3.75 3.23
C LYS A 22 -9.89 -3.94 3.43
N ASP A 23 -9.38 -5.05 2.92
CA ASP A 23 -7.94 -5.27 2.82
C ASP A 23 -7.32 -4.30 1.83
N VAL A 24 -6.18 -3.73 2.22
CA VAL A 24 -5.43 -2.80 1.38
C VAL A 24 -4.13 -3.47 0.97
N TYR A 25 -4.04 -3.79 -0.31
CA TYR A 25 -2.84 -4.37 -0.90
C TYR A 25 -1.90 -3.27 -1.42
N ILE A 26 -0.60 -3.50 -1.30
CA ILE A 26 0.43 -2.56 -1.74
C ILE A 26 1.53 -3.25 -2.54
N VAL A 27 1.92 -2.64 -3.65
CA VAL A 27 3.04 -3.11 -4.48
C VAL A 27 4.34 -2.56 -3.88
N PRO A 28 5.28 -3.41 -3.44
CA PRO A 28 6.61 -2.96 -3.00
C PRO A 28 7.42 -2.37 -4.16
N GLY A 29 8.33 -1.46 -3.82
CA GLY A 29 9.28 -0.89 -4.77
C GLY A 29 10.60 -0.49 -4.10
N PRO A 30 11.52 0.11 -4.86
CA PRO A 30 12.86 0.43 -4.38
C PRO A 30 12.82 1.42 -3.20
N ILE A 31 13.57 1.14 -2.12
CA ILE A 31 13.61 1.99 -0.92
C ILE A 31 14.24 3.37 -1.17
N ASN A 32 15.04 3.49 -2.23
CA ASN A 32 15.70 4.72 -2.64
C ASN A 32 14.89 5.54 -3.66
N ASP A 33 13.71 5.07 -4.06
CA ASP A 33 12.82 5.78 -4.96
C ASP A 33 11.84 6.67 -4.15
N PRO A 34 11.85 8.01 -4.34
CA PRO A 34 10.95 8.94 -3.64
C PRO A 34 9.46 8.60 -3.83
N THR A 35 9.10 7.94 -4.92
CA THR A 35 7.72 7.52 -5.21
C THR A 35 7.23 6.38 -4.32
N TYR A 36 8.14 5.66 -3.65
CA TYR A 36 7.85 4.54 -2.76
C TYR A 36 8.14 4.82 -1.28
N GLU A 37 8.62 6.01 -0.92
CA GLU A 37 8.94 6.35 0.48
C GLU A 37 7.77 6.14 1.45
N GLY A 38 6.54 6.47 1.02
CA GLY A 38 5.32 6.27 1.79
C GLY A 38 4.82 4.81 1.80
N SER A 39 5.23 3.99 0.83
CA SER A 39 4.81 2.58 0.75
C SER A 39 5.30 1.76 1.95
N THR A 40 6.50 2.04 2.46
CA THR A 40 7.03 1.37 3.65
C THR A 40 6.22 1.70 4.90
N GLU A 41 5.74 2.94 5.02
CA GLU A 41 4.89 3.36 6.15
C GLU A 41 3.53 2.66 6.08
N LEU A 42 2.91 2.63 4.90
CA LEU A 42 1.65 1.92 4.66
C LEU A 42 1.74 0.42 4.99
N MET A 43 2.86 -0.24 4.65
CA MET A 43 3.10 -1.64 5.05
C MET A 43 3.18 -1.81 6.57
N ARG A 44 3.82 -0.87 7.29
CA ARG A 44 3.88 -0.90 8.76
C ARG A 44 2.51 -0.63 9.40
N GLU A 45 1.65 0.12 8.72
CA GLU A 45 0.27 0.39 9.13
C GLU A 45 -0.69 -0.77 8.85
N GLY A 46 -0.23 -1.86 8.24
CA GLY A 46 -1.01 -3.07 8.01
C GLY A 46 -1.45 -3.30 6.56
N CYS A 47 -0.96 -2.52 5.60
CA CYS A 47 -1.18 -2.83 4.19
C CYS A 47 -0.42 -4.10 3.80
N ILE A 48 -1.07 -4.96 3.02
CA ILE A 48 -0.58 -6.29 2.64
C ILE A 48 0.33 -6.16 1.41
N PRO A 49 1.63 -6.50 1.51
CA PRO A 49 2.53 -6.45 0.36
C PRO A 49 2.19 -7.56 -0.64
N VAL A 50 2.20 -7.23 -1.93
CA VAL A 50 1.93 -8.17 -3.03
C VAL A 50 2.98 -8.08 -4.12
N ALA A 51 3.32 -9.22 -4.74
CA ALA A 51 4.31 -9.29 -5.81
C ALA A 51 3.72 -9.80 -7.13
N LYS A 52 2.52 -10.40 -7.08
CA LYS A 52 1.83 -10.97 -8.24
C LYS A 52 0.31 -10.90 -8.08
N VAL A 53 -0.42 -11.05 -9.18
CA VAL A 53 -1.89 -10.92 -9.20
C VAL A 53 -2.56 -11.98 -8.31
N GLU A 54 -1.96 -13.17 -8.25
CA GLU A 54 -2.43 -14.29 -7.45
C GLU A 54 -2.51 -13.97 -5.95
N ASP A 55 -1.72 -13.00 -5.46
CA ASP A 55 -1.75 -12.57 -4.06
C ASP A 55 -3.03 -11.77 -3.70
N ILE A 56 -3.83 -11.39 -4.71
CA ILE A 56 -5.07 -10.61 -4.55
C ILE A 56 -6.31 -11.44 -4.90
N ILE A 57 -6.24 -12.29 -5.94
CA ILE A 57 -7.41 -13.02 -6.46
C ILE A 57 -7.68 -14.34 -5.74
N ASN A 58 -6.70 -14.88 -5.00
CA ASN A 58 -6.81 -16.17 -4.32
C ASN A 58 -6.91 -16.02 -2.79
N THR A 59 -7.34 -14.86 -2.32
CA THR A 59 -7.51 -14.54 -0.88
C THR A 59 -8.83 -15.08 -0.33
#